data_AF-A0A0P6Y621-F1
#
_entry.id   AF-A0A0P6Y621-F1
#
_cell.length_a   1.000
_cell.length_b   1.000
_cell.length_c   1.000
_cell.angle_alpha   90.00
_cell.angle_beta   90.00
_cell.angle_gamma   90.00
#
_symmetry.space_group_name_H-M   'P 1'
#
loop_
_entity.id
_entity.type
_entity.pdbx_description
1 polymer ?
#
loop_
_entity_poly.entity_id
_entity_poly.type
_entity_poly.pdbx_seq_one_letter_code
_entity_poly.pdbx_strand_id
1 'polypeptide(L)'
;MKAIFLPDSIWYNTFIPIQFGKGFHMKNYSKLGFQIPQVLLPKAGTDLTRWAVIACDQFTSQPEYWNDVERIVGDAPSTLRLILPEVYLEKPGEGERIQATQQAMKTYVDKGLFETYEGLILVERQAAGKTRRGVMLALDLECYDFNKGSQSLIRATEGTILERLPPRIKIRSGAPPYKKSPGR
;
A
#
# COMPACT_ATOMS: atom_id res chain seq x y z
N MET A 1 11.34 6.70 -5.61
CA MET A 1 10.34 6.03 -4.74
C MET A 1 9.06 5.87 -5.56
N LYS A 2 8.36 4.74 -5.51
CA LYS A 2 7.20 4.47 -6.40
C LYS A 2 5.96 4.24 -5.53
N ALA A 3 4.90 5.01 -5.77
CA ALA A 3 3.66 4.92 -5.01
C ALA A 3 2.51 4.50 -5.92
N ILE A 4 1.65 3.64 -5.39
CA ILE A 4 0.38 3.28 -6.02
C ILE A 4 -0.65 4.30 -5.54
N PHE A 5 -1.26 5.05 -6.48
CA PHE A 5 -2.21 6.12 -6.16
C PHE A 5 -3.62 5.75 -6.64
N LEU A 6 -4.62 6.08 -5.83
CA LEU A 6 -6.04 6.01 -6.18
C LEU A 6 -6.64 7.41 -6.06
N PRO A 7 -7.38 7.91 -7.06
CA PRO A 7 -8.13 9.15 -6.95
C PRO A 7 -9.42 8.88 -6.12
N ASP A 8 -9.63 9.68 -5.08
CA ASP A 8 -10.75 9.68 -4.11
C ASP A 8 -10.61 8.82 -2.84
N SER A 9 -10.04 9.45 -1.80
CA SER A 9 -10.50 9.56 -0.39
C SER A 9 -11.27 8.45 0.35
N ILE A 10 -11.18 7.15 0.00
CA ILE A 10 -11.70 6.06 0.87
C ILE A 10 -10.78 4.84 1.02
N TRP A 11 -9.67 4.74 0.27
CA TRP A 11 -8.74 3.60 0.40
C TRP A 11 -7.29 4.05 0.31
N TYR A 12 -6.77 4.63 1.40
CA TYR A 12 -5.39 5.11 1.40
C TYR A 12 -4.32 4.08 1.76
N ASN A 13 -4.64 2.85 2.22
CA ASN A 13 -3.61 2.04 2.87
C ASN A 13 -3.72 0.50 2.73
N THR A 14 -4.38 -0.03 1.70
CA THR A 14 -4.47 -1.49 1.52
C THR A 14 -3.63 -1.99 0.34
N PHE A 15 -2.40 -1.50 0.17
CA PHE A 15 -1.45 -2.15 -0.75
C PHE A 15 -0.02 -2.10 -0.20
N ILE A 16 0.57 -3.29 -0.09
CA ILE A 16 1.96 -3.50 0.30
C ILE A 16 2.84 -2.89 -0.81
N PRO A 17 3.63 -1.84 -0.54
CA PRO A 17 4.64 -1.41 -1.47
C PRO A 17 5.73 -2.48 -1.50
N ILE A 18 5.70 -3.29 -2.55
CA ILE A 18 6.74 -4.28 -2.82
C ILE A 18 7.93 -3.53 -3.39
N GLN A 19 9.10 -3.67 -2.76
CA GLN A 19 10.33 -3.34 -3.46
C GLN A 19 10.48 -4.33 -4.62
N PHE A 20 10.62 -3.85 -5.85
CA PHE A 20 10.85 -4.73 -6.99
C PHE A 20 12.35 -5.03 -7.05
N GLY A 21 12.72 -6.31 -6.97
CA GLY A 21 14.12 -6.75 -7.08
C GLY A 21 14.73 -6.53 -8.47
N LYS A 22 16.03 -6.78 -8.62
CA LYS A 22 16.68 -6.80 -9.95
C LYS A 22 16.14 -7.97 -10.78
N GLY A 23 15.69 -7.70 -12.02
CA GLY A 23 15.16 -8.70 -12.96
C GLY A 23 13.75 -8.43 -13.50
N PHE A 24 13.12 -7.32 -13.13
CA PHE A 24 11.78 -6.94 -13.60
C PHE A 24 11.84 -5.95 -14.77
N HIS A 25 11.19 -6.29 -15.89
CA HIS A 25 10.92 -5.36 -16.98
C HIS A 25 9.57 -4.68 -16.74
N MET A 26 9.57 -3.51 -16.08
CA MET A 26 8.38 -2.66 -16.01
C MET A 26 8.32 -1.76 -17.24
N LYS A 27 7.14 -1.66 -17.88
CA LYS A 27 6.91 -0.68 -18.93
C LYS A 27 6.81 0.72 -18.31
N ASN A 28 7.84 1.52 -18.53
CA ASN A 28 7.92 2.90 -18.05
C ASN A 28 7.37 3.86 -19.10
N TYR A 29 6.48 4.75 -18.68
CA TYR A 29 5.94 5.86 -19.47
C TYR A 29 6.44 7.17 -18.86
N SER A 30 7.75 7.42 -18.98
CA SER A 30 8.43 8.57 -18.36
C SER A 30 7.82 9.91 -18.75
N LYS A 31 7.40 10.09 -20.01
CA LYS A 31 6.71 11.29 -20.49
C LYS A 31 5.38 11.58 -19.77
N LEU A 32 4.78 10.56 -19.17
CA LEU A 32 3.50 10.64 -18.45
C LEU A 32 3.68 10.49 -16.93
N GLY A 33 4.90 10.31 -16.44
CA GLY A 33 5.19 10.18 -15.00
C GLY A 33 4.66 8.90 -14.36
N PHE A 34 4.43 7.81 -15.10
CA PHE A 34 3.98 6.54 -14.53
C PHE A 34 4.61 5.31 -15.17
N GLN A 35 4.40 4.16 -14.53
CA GLN A 35 4.77 2.84 -15.04
C GLN A 35 3.62 1.85 -14.86
N ILE A 36 3.64 0.77 -15.65
CA ILE A 36 2.75 -0.37 -15.43
C ILE A 36 3.28 -1.17 -14.23
N PRO A 37 2.52 -1.26 -13.12
CA PRO A 37 2.96 -2.02 -11.96
C PRO A 37 2.78 -3.52 -12.18
N GLN A 38 3.54 -4.28 -11.40
CA GLN A 38 3.09 -5.60 -10.99
C GLN A 38 2.37 -5.49 -9.65
N VAL A 39 1.16 -6.04 -9.58
CA VAL A 39 0.31 -6.00 -8.40
C VAL A 39 0.22 -7.40 -7.82
N LEU A 40 0.43 -7.49 -6.50
CA LEU A 40 0.16 -8.70 -5.73
C LEU A 40 -1.23 -8.61 -5.13
N LEU A 41 -2.08 -9.56 -5.48
CA LEU A 41 -3.41 -9.73 -4.90
C LEU A 41 -3.44 -11.01 -4.07
N PRO A 42 -4.25 -11.11 -3.00
CA PRO A 42 -4.42 -12.36 -2.28
C PRO A 42 -4.90 -13.46 -3.23
N LYS A 43 -4.40 -14.68 -3.06
CA LYS A 43 -4.90 -15.83 -3.83
C LYS A 43 -6.39 -16.06 -3.64
N ALA A 44 -7.05 -16.60 -4.66
CA ALA A 44 -8.41 -17.07 -4.55
C ALA A 44 -8.59 -18.01 -3.35
N GLY A 45 -9.72 -17.87 -2.65
CA GLY A 45 -9.99 -18.60 -1.40
C GLY A 45 -9.48 -17.91 -0.12
N THR A 46 -8.77 -16.78 -0.24
CA THR A 46 -8.45 -15.94 0.92
C THR A 46 -9.71 -15.30 1.48
N ASP A 47 -9.91 -15.38 2.79
CA ASP A 47 -10.99 -14.71 3.50
C ASP A 47 -10.79 -13.19 3.47
N LEU A 48 -11.50 -12.51 2.56
CA LEU A 48 -11.34 -11.07 2.34
C LEU A 48 -11.80 -10.23 3.53
N THR A 49 -12.69 -10.74 4.38
CA THR A 49 -13.19 -10.04 5.58
C THR A 49 -12.10 -9.86 6.62
N ARG A 50 -11.21 -10.86 6.77
CA ARG A 50 -10.03 -10.76 7.65
C ARG A 50 -8.79 -10.24 6.92
N TRP A 51 -8.75 -10.37 5.60
CA TRP A 51 -7.64 -9.88 4.80
C TRP A 51 -7.58 -8.35 4.76
N ALA A 52 -8.69 -7.69 4.43
CA ALA A 52 -8.73 -6.26 4.14
C ALA A 52 -8.84 -5.43 5.42
N VAL A 53 -8.04 -4.35 5.51
CA VAL A 53 -8.09 -3.39 6.61
C VAL A 53 -8.30 -1.98 6.09
N ILE A 54 -9.26 -1.27 6.69
CA ILE A 54 -9.50 0.16 6.44
C ILE A 54 -8.56 0.96 7.34
N ALA A 55 -7.45 1.43 6.79
CA ALA A 55 -6.47 2.23 7.51
C ALA A 55 -6.52 3.70 7.06
N CYS A 56 -7.71 4.31 7.12
CA CYS A 56 -7.95 5.69 6.68
C CYS A 56 -7.94 6.69 7.84
N ASP A 57 -7.65 7.97 7.54
CA ASP A 57 -7.50 9.08 8.50
C ASP A 57 -8.67 9.26 9.47
N GLN A 58 -9.86 8.73 9.15
CA GLN A 58 -11.01 8.74 10.06
C GLN A 58 -10.83 7.84 11.29
N PHE A 59 -10.01 6.79 11.20
CA PHE A 59 -9.79 5.79 12.25
C PHE A 59 -8.35 5.71 12.74
N THR A 60 -7.42 6.45 12.12
CA THR A 60 -5.98 6.39 12.39
C THR A 60 -5.61 6.70 13.83
N SER A 61 -6.46 7.40 14.59
CA SER A 61 -6.22 7.77 15.99
C SER A 61 -7.22 7.17 16.97
N GLN A 62 -8.02 6.16 16.57
CA GLN A 62 -9.03 5.51 17.42
C GLN A 62 -8.54 4.14 17.94
N PRO A 63 -8.03 4.03 19.19
CA PRO A 63 -7.47 2.77 19.71
C PRO A 63 -8.49 1.62 19.73
N GLU A 64 -9.76 1.92 20.01
CA GLU A 64 -10.85 0.95 20.09
C GLU A 64 -11.05 0.25 18.73
N TYR A 65 -11.03 1.02 17.64
CA TYR A 65 -11.09 0.49 16.29
C TYR A 65 -9.95 -0.49 16.01
N TRP A 66 -8.71 -0.13 16.36
CA TRP A 66 -7.55 -1.00 16.11
C TRP A 66 -7.57 -2.27 16.97
N ASN A 67 -8.07 -2.18 18.21
CA ASN A 67 -8.28 -3.35 19.06
C ASN A 67 -9.34 -4.29 18.48
N ASP A 68 -10.44 -3.75 17.94
CA ASP A 68 -11.46 -4.54 17.27
C ASP A 68 -10.95 -5.18 15.98
N VAL A 69 -10.16 -4.46 15.18
CA VAL A 69 -9.52 -5.00 13.97
C VAL A 69 -8.58 -6.14 14.32
N GLU A 70 -7.73 -6.00 15.35
CA GLU A 70 -6.87 -7.09 15.84
C GLU A 70 -7.69 -8.30 16.29
N ARG A 71 -8.79 -8.09 17.01
CA ARG A 71 -9.70 -9.16 17.46
C ARG A 71 -10.39 -9.88 16.29
N ILE A 72 -10.81 -9.15 15.26
CA ILE A 72 -11.45 -9.71 14.06
C ILE A 72 -10.45 -10.50 13.23
N VAL A 73 -9.24 -9.97 13.05
CA VAL A 73 -8.19 -10.60 12.24
C VAL A 73 -7.65 -11.86 12.93
N GLY A 74 -7.37 -11.78 14.24
CA GLY A 74 -6.74 -12.87 14.99
C GLY A 74 -5.43 -13.31 14.35
N ASP A 75 -5.25 -14.63 14.22
CA ASP A 75 -4.04 -15.22 13.62
C ASP A 75 -4.11 -15.36 12.08
N ALA A 76 -5.19 -14.88 11.45
CA ALA A 76 -5.36 -14.98 10.00
C ALA A 76 -4.38 -14.09 9.24
N PRO A 77 -4.00 -14.48 8.01
CA PRO A 77 -3.30 -13.57 7.10
C PRO A 77 -4.13 -12.31 6.83
N SER A 78 -3.51 -11.14 6.99
CA SER A 78 -4.19 -9.85 6.85
C SER A 78 -3.25 -8.73 6.44
N THR A 79 -3.78 -7.74 5.72
CA THR A 79 -3.06 -6.49 5.45
C THR A 79 -2.75 -5.71 6.72
N LEU A 80 -3.43 -5.99 7.85
CA LEU A 80 -3.07 -5.44 9.16
C LEU A 80 -1.59 -5.68 9.48
N ARG A 81 -1.11 -6.90 9.21
CA ARG A 81 0.27 -7.33 9.50
C ARG A 81 1.30 -6.70 8.56
N LEU A 82 0.85 -5.94 7.57
CA LEU A 82 1.65 -5.40 6.47
C LEU A 82 1.70 -3.88 6.48
N ILE A 83 1.07 -3.25 7.48
CA ILE A 83 1.03 -1.81 7.69
C ILE A 83 1.46 -1.47 9.11
N LEU A 84 1.91 -0.24 9.32
CA LEU A 84 2.04 0.37 10.65
C LEU A 84 0.98 1.46 10.77
N PRO A 85 -0.11 1.21 11.52
CA PRO A 85 -1.13 2.21 11.79
C PRO A 85 -0.57 3.46 12.47
N GLU A 86 -1.09 4.64 12.12
CA GLU A 86 -0.58 5.91 12.64
C GLU A 86 -0.74 6.03 14.17
N VAL A 87 -1.74 5.37 14.77
CA VAL A 87 -1.93 5.29 16.23
C VAL A 87 -0.68 4.79 16.99
N TYR A 88 0.19 4.05 16.31
CA TYR A 88 1.41 3.47 16.87
C TYR A 88 2.69 4.23 16.50
N LEU A 89 2.59 5.33 15.75
CA LEU A 89 3.74 6.18 15.42
C LEU A 89 4.20 6.97 16.65
N GLU A 90 5.51 7.10 16.81
CA GLU A 90 6.15 7.82 17.91
C GLU A 90 5.77 7.27 19.31
N LYS A 91 5.28 6.03 19.35
CA LYS A 91 4.96 5.30 20.58
C LYS A 91 6.06 4.29 20.94
N PRO A 92 6.19 3.92 22.23
CA PRO A 92 7.03 2.79 22.62
C PRO A 92 6.66 1.54 21.80
N GLY A 93 7.68 0.81 21.33
CA GLY A 93 7.50 -0.40 20.50
C GLY A 93 7.35 -0.14 19.00
N GLU A 94 7.44 1.10 18.50
CA GLU A 94 7.41 1.40 17.06
C GLU A 94 8.43 0.55 16.28
N GLY A 95 9.68 0.47 16.77
CA GLY A 95 10.76 -0.28 16.11
C GLY A 95 10.46 -1.77 16.00
N GLU A 96 9.91 -2.38 17.04
CA GLU A 96 9.51 -3.80 17.05
C GLU A 96 8.38 -4.04 16.05
N ARG A 97 7.39 -3.13 15.99
CA ARG A 97 6.29 -3.21 15.02
C ARG A 97 6.78 -3.07 13.58
N ILE A 98 7.75 -2.20 13.33
CA ILE A 98 8.40 -2.08 12.00
C ILE A 98 9.04 -3.41 11.61
N GLN A 99 9.83 -4.02 12.50
CA GLN A 99 10.49 -5.30 12.24
C GLN A 99 9.46 -6.42 12.01
N ALA A 100 8.42 -6.50 12.85
CA ALA A 100 7.34 -7.47 12.70
C ALA A 100 6.61 -7.31 11.35
N THR A 101 6.36 -6.07 10.94
CA THR A 101 5.73 -5.75 9.65
C THR A 101 6.59 -6.22 8.48
N GLN A 102 7.90 -5.93 8.51
CA GLN A 102 8.85 -6.38 7.48
C GLN A 102 8.95 -7.90 7.41
N GLN A 103 8.99 -8.55 8.58
CA GLN A 103 9.01 -10.01 8.67
C GLN A 103 7.72 -10.64 8.14
N ALA A 104 6.55 -10.05 8.45
CA ALA A 104 5.26 -10.50 7.90
C ALA A 104 5.22 -10.39 6.38
N MET A 105 5.70 -9.28 5.80
CA MET A 105 5.81 -9.13 4.34
C MET A 105 6.64 -10.26 3.72
N LYS A 106 7.81 -10.57 4.31
CA LYS A 106 8.67 -11.65 3.85
C LYS A 106 7.97 -13.01 3.95
N THR A 107 7.38 -13.30 5.11
CA THR A 107 6.64 -14.55 5.33
C THR A 107 5.50 -14.73 4.35
N TYR A 108 4.78 -13.67 3.97
CA TYR A 108 3.63 -13.78 3.05
C TYR A 108 4.09 -14.07 1.62
N VAL A 109 5.20 -13.46 1.20
CA VAL A 109 5.85 -13.76 -0.08
C VAL A 109 6.37 -15.20 -0.09
N ASP A 110 7.09 -15.62 0.95
CA ASP A 110 7.70 -16.96 1.05
C ASP A 110 6.62 -18.07 1.10
N LYS A 111 5.49 -17.82 1.78
CA LYS A 111 4.33 -18.72 1.81
C LYS A 111 3.52 -18.71 0.49
N GLY A 112 3.84 -17.82 -0.44
CA GLY A 112 3.14 -17.70 -1.72
C GLY A 112 1.66 -17.36 -1.52
N LEU A 113 1.33 -16.43 -0.62
CA LEU A 113 -0.06 -16.01 -0.35
C LEU A 113 -0.65 -15.12 -1.45
N PHE A 114 0.18 -14.68 -2.39
CA PHE A 114 -0.20 -13.75 -3.45
C PHE A 114 -0.26 -14.41 -4.82
N GLU A 115 -1.08 -13.83 -5.68
CA GLU A 115 -1.07 -13.97 -7.13
C GLU A 115 -0.56 -12.67 -7.76
N THR A 116 0.23 -12.77 -8.83
CA THR A 116 0.86 -11.61 -9.48
C THR A 116 0.16 -11.28 -10.78
N TYR A 117 -0.21 -10.01 -10.93
CA TYR A 117 -0.78 -9.44 -12.14
C TYR A 117 0.12 -8.31 -12.65
N GLU A 118 0.33 -8.23 -13.96
CA GLU A 118 0.99 -7.08 -14.59
C GLU A 118 -0.07 -6.26 -15.32
N GLY A 119 -0.22 -5.00 -14.94
CA GLY A 119 -1.26 -4.15 -15.53
C GLY A 119 -1.72 -3.04 -14.62
N LEU A 120 -2.70 -2.28 -15.13
CA LEU A 120 -3.45 -1.31 -14.35
C LEU A 120 -4.68 -2.01 -13.76
N ILE A 121 -5.12 -1.59 -12.58
CA ILE A 121 -6.36 -2.09 -11.98
C ILE A 121 -7.45 -1.05 -12.15
N LEU A 122 -8.53 -1.42 -12.85
CA LEU A 122 -9.77 -0.68 -12.83
C LEU A 122 -10.44 -0.92 -11.48
N VAL A 123 -10.74 0.16 -10.77
CA VAL A 123 -11.47 0.13 -9.51
C VAL A 123 -12.86 0.66 -9.77
N GLU A 124 -13.88 -0.12 -9.43
CA GLU A 124 -15.26 0.34 -9.41
C GLU A 124 -15.78 0.33 -7.98
N ARG A 125 -16.32 1.46 -7.52
CA ARG A 125 -16.97 1.57 -6.21
C ARG A 125 -18.39 2.06 -6.39
N GLN A 126 -19.32 1.47 -5.66
CA GLN A 126 -20.68 1.98 -5.55
C GLN A 126 -20.83 2.69 -4.21
N ALA A 127 -21.25 3.95 -4.25
CA ALA A 127 -21.51 4.74 -3.05
C ALA A 127 -22.71 5.65 -3.30
N ALA A 128 -23.67 5.64 -2.37
CA ALA A 128 -24.91 6.42 -2.47
C ALA A 128 -25.63 6.26 -3.83
N GLY A 129 -25.75 5.01 -4.31
CA GLY A 129 -26.40 4.69 -5.58
C GLY A 129 -25.65 5.11 -6.85
N LYS A 130 -24.41 5.61 -6.73
CA LYS A 130 -23.58 6.02 -7.87
C LYS A 130 -22.37 5.10 -8.00
N THR A 131 -22.08 4.69 -9.22
CA THR A 131 -20.82 4.01 -9.56
C THR A 131 -19.74 5.05 -9.85
N ARG A 132 -18.60 4.92 -9.18
CA ARG A 132 -17.39 5.70 -9.41
C ARG A 132 -16.30 4.77 -9.90
N ARG A 133 -15.58 5.21 -10.93
CA ARG A 133 -14.48 4.48 -11.54
C ARG A 133 -13.17 5.17 -11.20
N GLY A 134 -12.17 4.39 -10.82
CA GLY A 134 -10.81 4.82 -10.59
C GLY A 134 -9.84 3.88 -11.29
N VAL A 135 -8.61 4.33 -11.47
CA VAL A 135 -7.52 3.48 -11.99
C VAL A 135 -6.40 3.50 -10.97
N MET A 136 -5.90 2.30 -10.66
CA MET A 136 -4.73 2.11 -9.84
C MET A 136 -3.50 1.90 -10.72
N LEU A 137 -2.48 2.73 -10.52
CA LEU A 137 -1.23 2.71 -11.28
C LEU A 137 -0.05 3.14 -10.40
N ALA A 138 1.18 2.88 -10.86
CA ALA A 138 2.39 3.26 -10.13
C ALA A 138 2.98 4.57 -10.68
N LEU A 139 2.89 5.62 -9.88
CA LEU A 139 3.41 6.94 -10.19
C LEU A 139 4.91 7.04 -9.92
N ASP A 140 5.59 7.82 -10.75
CA ASP A 140 6.97 8.21 -10.52
C ASP A 140 7.02 9.43 -9.60
N LEU A 141 7.44 9.24 -8.36
CA LEU A 141 7.50 10.34 -7.40
C LEU A 141 8.61 11.35 -7.69
N GLU A 142 9.51 11.09 -8.64
CA GLU A 142 10.44 12.13 -9.15
C GLU A 142 9.70 13.20 -9.96
N CYS A 143 8.53 12.87 -10.49
CA CYS A 143 7.63 13.80 -11.17
C CYS A 143 6.60 14.43 -10.23
N TYR A 144 6.64 14.10 -8.93
CA TYR A 144 5.74 14.61 -7.91
C TYR A 144 6.27 15.90 -7.27
N ASP A 145 5.43 16.92 -7.23
CA ASP A 145 5.72 18.18 -6.53
C ASP A 145 4.49 18.65 -5.76
N PHE A 146 4.68 18.83 -4.45
CA PHE A 146 3.63 19.26 -3.52
C PHE A 146 3.66 20.77 -3.25
N ASN A 147 4.60 21.51 -3.82
CA ASN A 147 4.69 22.96 -3.62
C ASN A 147 3.47 23.67 -4.21
N LYS A 148 3.00 24.70 -3.49
CA LYS A 148 1.84 25.50 -3.93
C LYS A 148 2.12 26.13 -5.29
N GLY A 149 1.20 25.94 -6.23
CA GLY A 149 1.31 26.48 -7.59
C GLY A 149 2.09 25.59 -8.56
N SER A 150 2.54 24.40 -8.14
CA SER A 150 3.26 23.49 -9.02
C SER A 150 2.48 23.16 -10.30
N GLN A 151 3.20 23.20 -11.43
CA GLN A 151 2.72 22.82 -12.76
C GLN A 151 3.26 21.45 -13.20
N SER A 152 3.80 20.66 -12.25
CA SER A 152 4.27 19.31 -12.54
C SER A 152 3.12 18.40 -13.03
N LEU A 153 3.51 17.32 -13.70
CA LEU A 153 2.58 16.28 -14.15
C LEU A 153 1.82 15.65 -12.98
N ILE A 154 2.50 15.49 -11.84
CA ILE A 154 1.92 14.90 -10.63
C ILE A 154 2.05 15.92 -9.50
N ARG A 155 0.91 16.38 -8.99
CA ARG A 155 0.86 17.42 -7.97
C ARG A 155 -0.20 17.14 -6.94
N ALA A 156 0.03 17.62 -5.74
CA ALA A 156 -0.95 17.52 -4.66
C ALA A 156 -2.07 18.54 -4.88
N THR A 157 -3.32 18.10 -4.77
CA THR A 157 -4.48 19.00 -4.66
C THR A 157 -4.69 19.47 -3.22
N GLU A 158 -4.03 18.83 -2.26
CA GLU A 158 -4.11 19.05 -0.82
C GLU A 158 -2.71 19.18 -0.21
N GLY A 159 -2.59 19.75 0.99
CA GLY A 159 -1.30 19.92 1.67
C GLY A 159 -0.66 18.59 2.06
N THR A 160 0.66 18.46 1.88
CA THR A 160 1.42 17.30 2.37
C THR A 160 1.88 17.52 3.80
N ILE A 161 1.61 16.57 4.70
CA ILE A 161 2.12 16.59 6.07
C ILE A 161 3.49 15.90 6.07
N LEU A 162 4.56 16.69 5.99
CA LEU A 162 5.94 16.19 5.84
C LEU A 162 6.37 15.29 7.01
N GLU A 163 5.91 15.58 8.21
CA GLU A 163 6.17 14.80 9.44
C GLU A 163 5.73 13.33 9.32
N ARG A 164 4.76 13.04 8.43
CA ARG A 164 4.28 11.66 8.21
C ARG A 164 5.14 10.85 7.23
N LEU A 165 6.13 11.46 6.56
CA LEU A 165 6.96 10.78 5.55
C LEU A 165 8.05 9.86 6.17
N PRO A 166 8.83 10.27 7.19
CA PRO A 166 9.93 9.47 7.71
C PRO A 166 9.52 8.06 8.16
N PRO A 167 8.43 7.85 8.93
CA PRO A 167 8.01 6.50 9.33
C PRO A 167 7.65 5.62 8.13
N ARG A 168 6.97 6.19 7.12
CA ARG A 168 6.60 5.48 5.89
C ARG A 168 7.84 5.05 5.09
N ILE A 169 8.91 5.84 5.11
CA ILE A 169 10.19 5.47 4.49
C ILE A 169 10.87 4.33 5.27
N LYS A 170 10.94 4.42 6.61
CA LYS A 170 11.60 3.39 7.45
C LYS A 170 11.02 1.99 7.25
N ILE A 171 9.69 1.86 7.24
CA ILE A 171 9.01 0.58 7.00
C ILE A 171 9.43 0.01 5.64
N ARG A 172 9.45 0.87 4.62
CA ARG A 172 9.75 0.50 3.23
C ARG A 172 11.20 0.11 3.00
N SER A 173 12.16 0.72 3.70
CA SER A 173 13.59 0.46 3.48
C SER A 173 14.00 -0.99 3.78
N GLY A 174 13.31 -1.66 4.70
CA GLY A 174 13.54 -3.08 5.02
C GLY A 174 12.54 -4.05 4.41
N ALA A 175 11.64 -3.59 3.53
CA ALA A 175 10.69 -4.47 2.87
C ALA A 175 11.40 -5.42 1.88
N PRO A 176 11.02 -6.71 1.82
CA PRO A 176 11.68 -7.68 0.95
C PRO A 176 11.46 -7.33 -0.52
N PRO A 177 12.48 -7.55 -1.39
CA PRO A 177 12.26 -7.48 -2.82
C PRO A 177 11.43 -8.68 -3.28
N TYR A 178 10.32 -8.47 -4.00
CA TYR A 178 9.64 -9.59 -4.63
C TYR A 178 10.52 -10.16 -5.74
N LYS A 179 10.67 -11.49 -5.76
CA LYS A 179 11.31 -12.24 -6.84
C LYS A 179 10.28 -13.22 -7.37
N LYS A 180 10.01 -13.19 -8.68
CA LYS A 180 9.14 -14.18 -9.34
C LYS A 180 9.68 -15.57 -9.01
N SER A 181 8.88 -16.45 -8.39
CA SER A 181 9.28 -17.86 -8.24
C SER A 181 9.62 -18.43 -9.62
N PRO A 182 10.69 -19.23 -9.76
CA PRO A 182 10.91 -19.99 -10.99
C PRO A 182 9.66 -20.84 -11.20
N GLY A 183 8.99 -20.64 -12.34
CA GLY A 183 7.75 -21.34 -12.64
C GLY A 183 7.95 -22.86 -12.54
N ARG A 184 6.93 -23.55 -12.03
CA ARG A 184 6.62 -24.91 -12.50
C ARG A 184 5.87 -24.80 -13.82
#